data_AF-A0AAV5SBN4-F1
#
_entry.id   AF-A0AAV5SBN4-F1
#
_cell.length_a   1.000
_cell.length_b   1.000
_cell.length_c   1.000
_cell.angle_alpha   90.00
_cell.angle_beta   90.00
_cell.angle_gamma   90.00
#
_symmetry.space_group_name_H-M   'P 1'
#
loop_
_entity.id
_entity.type
_entity.pdbx_description
1 polymer ?
#
loop_
_entity_poly.entity_id
_entity_poly.type
_entity_poly.pdbx_seq_one_letter_code
_entity_poly.pdbx_strand_id
1 'polypeptide(L)'
;GHGPKSTGPSINSSLIYYSIFSEESFLSVFDMMPENKENFIKVINTQNLAFSPSKLLKIPLTIKDTSVPVSIGADSIVFFWGRNSLPNYTPECANYSTSNNHKEVLICHVNGMDRCAANISDLPHFIPFSFLSTDGSLVSQFAWLCPEGTFCCGWECCDVEKESRFGDIFAAVFVSICSVILLILGLTKLWQRYHRLRSHD
;
A
#
# COMPACT_ATOMS: atom_id res chain seq x y z
N GLY A 1 -17.06 5.27 18.39
CA GLY A 1 -17.56 6.16 17.32
C GLY A 1 -17.15 5.56 16.01
N HIS A 2 -18.06 5.43 15.04
CA HIS A 2 -17.69 5.02 13.69
C HIS A 2 -17.04 6.21 12.99
N GLY A 3 -15.72 6.16 12.82
CA GLY A 3 -15.03 7.06 11.91
C GLY A 3 -15.61 6.91 10.50
N PRO A 4 -15.65 7.99 9.69
CA PRO A 4 -16.12 7.92 8.31
C PRO A 4 -15.32 6.86 7.55
N LYS A 5 -16.01 5.95 6.86
CA LYS A 5 -15.36 5.01 5.94
C LYS A 5 -14.59 5.82 4.90
N SER A 6 -13.28 5.70 4.85
CA SER A 6 -12.50 6.17 3.70
C SER A 6 -13.02 5.45 2.45
N THR A 7 -13.69 6.19 1.58
CA THR A 7 -14.07 5.75 0.22
C THR A 7 -13.02 6.21 -0.81
N GLY A 8 -11.82 6.56 -0.35
CA GLY A 8 -10.72 6.95 -1.21
C GLY A 8 -10.30 5.81 -2.15
N PRO A 9 -9.81 6.14 -3.36
CA PRO A 9 -9.24 5.14 -4.25
C PRO A 9 -8.02 4.49 -3.59
N SER A 10 -7.90 3.16 -3.71
CA SER A 10 -6.75 2.42 -3.21
C SER A 10 -5.44 2.94 -3.80
N ILE A 11 -4.43 3.17 -2.97
CA ILE A 11 -3.07 3.51 -3.36
C ILE A 11 -2.47 2.32 -4.10
N ASN A 12 -2.21 2.54 -5.38
CA ASN A 12 -1.54 1.60 -6.27
C ASN A 12 -0.26 2.20 -6.85
N SER A 13 0.50 1.38 -7.55
CA SER A 13 1.79 1.79 -8.13
C SER A 13 1.67 2.97 -9.11
N SER A 14 0.57 3.06 -9.87
CA SER A 14 0.35 4.18 -10.80
C SER A 14 0.11 5.48 -10.05
N LEU A 15 -0.70 5.47 -8.98
CA LEU A 15 -0.94 6.66 -8.17
C LEU A 15 0.35 7.16 -7.50
N ILE A 16 1.16 6.25 -6.95
CA ILE A 16 2.47 6.60 -6.38
C ILE A 16 3.37 7.21 -7.47
N TYR A 17 3.42 6.59 -8.65
CA TYR A 17 4.20 7.08 -9.78
C TYR A 17 3.79 8.49 -10.18
N TYR A 18 2.52 8.73 -10.49
CA TYR A 18 2.06 10.04 -10.94
C TYR A 18 2.18 11.14 -9.87
N SER A 19 2.13 10.78 -8.58
CA SER A 19 2.30 11.75 -7.49
C SER A 19 3.75 12.25 -7.39
N ILE A 20 4.72 11.41 -7.73
CA ILE A 20 6.17 11.69 -7.62
C ILE A 20 6.75 12.20 -8.96
N PHE A 21 6.29 11.65 -10.08
CA PHE A 21 6.81 11.89 -11.43
C PHE A 21 5.96 12.87 -12.26
N SER A 22 5.07 13.65 -11.65
CA SER A 22 4.46 14.79 -12.35
C SER A 22 5.53 15.85 -12.67
N GLU A 23 5.28 16.69 -13.68
CA GLU A 23 6.25 17.74 -14.08
C GLU A 23 6.64 18.66 -12.91
N GLU A 24 5.66 19.04 -12.09
CA GLU A 24 5.86 19.89 -10.91
C GLU A 24 6.58 19.14 -9.79
N SER A 25 6.13 17.93 -9.44
CA SER A 25 6.71 17.13 -8.36
C SER A 25 8.13 16.66 -8.66
N PHE A 26 8.41 16.31 -9.92
CA PHE A 26 9.66 15.66 -10.26
C PHE A 26 10.86 16.57 -9.94
N LEU A 27 10.75 17.85 -10.32
CA LEU A 27 11.82 18.83 -10.12
C LEU A 27 11.98 19.23 -8.66
N SER A 28 10.99 19.01 -7.80
CA SER A 28 11.09 19.30 -6.36
C SER A 28 11.62 18.10 -5.57
N VAL A 29 11.35 16.87 -6.02
CA VAL A 29 11.79 15.62 -5.38
C VAL A 29 13.22 15.23 -5.77
N PHE A 30 13.57 15.33 -7.05
CA PHE A 30 14.84 14.81 -7.58
C PHE A 30 15.80 15.90 -8.02
N ASP A 31 17.09 15.68 -7.78
CA ASP A 31 18.16 16.47 -8.37
C ASP A 31 18.45 15.94 -9.78
N MET A 32 18.29 16.80 -10.78
CA MET A 32 18.65 16.46 -12.15
C MET A 32 20.05 16.97 -12.44
N MET A 33 20.96 16.05 -12.72
CA MET A 33 22.17 16.40 -13.48
C MET A 33 21.73 17.08 -14.79
N PRO A 34 22.28 18.26 -15.14
CA PRO A 34 21.86 19.02 -16.33
C PRO A 34 21.87 18.19 -17.62
N GLU A 35 22.85 17.31 -17.76
CA GLU A 35 23.05 16.42 -18.91
C GLU A 35 21.94 15.38 -19.10
N ASN A 36 21.20 15.06 -18.04
CA ASN A 36 20.13 14.07 -18.06
C ASN A 36 18.73 14.67 -18.27
N LYS A 37 18.59 15.99 -18.14
CA LYS A 37 17.28 16.66 -18.23
C LYS A 37 16.63 16.48 -19.60
N GLU A 38 17.40 16.66 -20.68
CA GLU A 38 16.88 16.53 -22.05
C GLU A 38 16.57 15.07 -22.40
N ASN A 39 17.42 14.13 -21.99
CA ASN A 39 17.20 12.70 -22.21
C ASN A 39 15.95 12.23 -21.45
N PHE A 40 15.76 12.68 -20.22
CA PHE A 40 14.60 12.29 -19.41
C PHE A 40 13.28 12.77 -20.01
N ILE A 41 13.20 14.03 -20.44
CA ILE A 41 12.00 14.58 -21.10
C ILE A 41 11.66 13.77 -22.36
N LYS A 42 12.68 13.41 -23.15
CA LYS A 42 12.50 12.59 -24.35
C LYS A 42 11.99 11.19 -24.03
N VAL A 43 12.49 10.57 -22.96
CA VAL A 43 12.10 9.23 -22.50
C VAL A 43 10.66 9.24 -21.97
N ILE A 44 10.29 10.18 -21.09
CA ILE A 44 8.92 10.30 -20.56
C ILE A 44 7.89 10.52 -21.68
N ASN A 45 8.19 11.41 -22.62
CA ASN A 45 7.26 11.72 -23.71
C ASN A 45 7.08 10.56 -24.69
N THR A 46 7.99 9.59 -24.69
CA THR A 46 7.85 8.37 -25.48
C THR A 46 7.01 7.37 -24.68
N GLN A 47 5.68 7.57 -24.65
CA GLN A 47 4.68 6.81 -23.87
C GLN A 47 4.63 5.28 -24.09
N ASN A 48 5.54 4.68 -24.86
CA ASN A 48 5.59 3.26 -25.19
C ASN A 48 6.93 2.61 -24.86
N LEU A 49 7.49 2.88 -23.68
CA LEU A 49 8.63 2.11 -23.19
C LEU A 49 8.15 0.72 -22.74
N ALA A 50 8.06 -0.21 -23.69
CA ALA A 50 8.00 -1.64 -23.41
C ALA A 50 9.34 -2.06 -22.80
N PHE A 51 9.48 -1.90 -21.49
CA PHE A 51 10.67 -2.27 -20.75
C PHE A 51 10.86 -3.79 -20.76
N SER A 52 11.85 -4.28 -21.51
CA SER A 52 12.24 -5.69 -21.52
C SER A 52 12.94 -6.05 -20.20
N PRO A 53 12.42 -7.01 -19.39
CA PRO A 53 12.88 -7.25 -18.02
C PRO A 53 14.27 -7.90 -17.91
N SER A 54 14.94 -8.25 -19.01
CA SER A 54 16.08 -9.17 -18.98
C SER A 54 17.46 -8.53 -18.76
N LYS A 55 17.61 -7.19 -18.82
CA LYS A 55 18.91 -6.51 -18.59
C LYS A 55 18.81 -4.97 -18.54
N LEU A 56 17.78 -4.43 -17.88
CA LEU A 56 17.61 -2.98 -17.83
C LEU A 56 18.64 -2.35 -16.89
N LEU A 57 19.59 -1.63 -17.49
CA LEU A 57 20.32 -0.56 -16.83
C LEU A 57 19.28 0.36 -16.18
N LYS A 58 19.28 0.40 -14.84
CA LYS A 58 18.41 1.29 -14.09
C LYS A 58 18.87 2.72 -14.28
N ILE A 59 17.92 3.63 -14.45
CA ILE A 59 18.15 5.07 -14.51
C ILE A 59 18.35 5.56 -13.07
N PRO A 60 19.54 6.04 -12.69
CA PRO A 60 19.77 6.59 -11.36
C PRO A 60 19.08 7.94 -11.23
N LEU A 61 18.29 8.09 -10.17
CA LEU A 61 17.65 9.34 -9.76
C LEU A 61 18.12 9.71 -8.37
N THR A 62 18.72 10.89 -8.23
CA THR A 62 19.17 11.40 -6.93
C THR A 62 18.03 12.14 -6.25
N ILE A 63 17.66 11.73 -5.04
CA ILE A 63 16.67 12.42 -4.21
C ILE A 63 17.35 13.65 -3.59
N LYS A 64 16.75 14.84 -3.71
CA LYS A 64 17.35 16.08 -3.20
C LYS A 64 17.58 16.04 -1.69
N ASP A 65 16.59 15.54 -0.96
CA ASP A 65 16.62 15.43 0.49
C ASP A 65 15.80 14.22 0.95
N THR A 66 16.48 13.19 1.47
CA THR A 66 15.83 11.96 1.95
C THR A 66 15.14 12.13 3.30
N SER A 67 15.35 13.25 3.99
CA SER A 67 14.65 13.59 5.24
C SER A 67 13.29 14.25 5.00
N VAL A 68 13.05 14.75 3.77
CA VAL A 68 11.80 15.41 3.38
C VAL A 68 10.87 14.40 2.71
N PRO A 69 9.68 14.13 3.29
CA PRO A 69 8.79 13.11 2.75
C PRO A 69 8.05 13.57 1.48
N VAL A 70 7.34 12.64 0.84
CA VAL A 70 6.41 12.90 -0.26
C VAL A 70 4.98 12.55 0.17
N SER A 71 3.98 13.25 -0.34
CA SER A 71 2.57 12.86 -0.15
C SER A 71 2.01 12.19 -1.38
N ILE A 72 1.22 11.13 -1.18
CA ILE A 72 0.65 10.33 -2.28
C ILE A 72 -0.87 10.39 -2.23
N GLY A 73 -1.48 10.70 -3.38
CA GLY A 73 -2.93 10.76 -3.55
C GLY A 73 -3.62 11.94 -2.85
N ALA A 74 -4.94 12.03 -3.01
CA ALA A 74 -5.76 13.10 -2.45
C ALA A 74 -5.87 13.02 -0.92
N ASP A 75 -6.01 11.80 -0.38
CA ASP A 75 -6.02 11.54 1.06
C ASP A 75 -4.61 11.55 1.69
N SER A 76 -3.57 11.75 0.86
CA SER A 76 -2.21 12.15 1.21
C SER A 76 -1.53 11.31 2.30
N ILE A 77 -1.40 10.00 2.09
CA ILE A 77 -0.45 9.24 2.91
C ILE A 77 0.94 9.82 2.67
N VAL A 78 1.66 10.08 3.76
CA VAL A 78 3.01 10.63 3.74
C VAL A 78 4.01 9.48 3.75
N PHE A 79 4.79 9.39 2.68
CA PHE A 79 5.84 8.41 2.52
C PHE A 79 7.21 9.06 2.72
N PHE A 80 8.04 8.38 3.49
CA PHE A 80 9.42 8.71 3.79
C PHE A 80 10.35 7.81 2.97
N TRP A 81 11.53 8.32 2.65
CA TRP A 81 12.58 7.63 1.87
C TRP A 81 13.33 6.57 2.69
N GLY A 82 12.57 5.61 3.23
CA GLY A 82 13.07 4.49 4.03
C GLY A 82 12.76 4.62 5.52
N ARG A 83 12.93 3.51 6.26
CA ARG A 83 12.60 3.46 7.71
C ARG A 83 13.40 4.44 8.56
N ASN A 84 14.64 4.71 8.16
CA ASN A 84 15.54 5.61 8.90
C ASN A 84 15.13 7.08 8.77
N SER A 85 14.30 7.43 7.78
CA SER A 85 13.76 8.77 7.60
C SER A 85 12.43 8.97 8.34
N LEU A 86 11.87 7.92 8.96
CA LEU A 86 10.67 8.08 9.79
C LEU A 86 10.98 8.95 11.01
N PRO A 87 9.98 9.70 11.53
CA PRO A 87 10.13 10.42 12.78
C PRO A 87 10.62 9.49 13.90
N ASN A 88 11.56 9.95 14.71
CA ASN A 88 11.93 9.24 15.93
C ASN A 88 10.79 9.29 16.96
N TYR A 89 10.86 8.40 17.94
CA TYR A 89 9.92 8.38 19.06
C TYR A 89 10.09 9.65 19.90
N THR A 90 9.31 10.69 19.60
CA THR A 90 9.28 11.95 20.34
C THR A 90 7.90 12.14 20.97
N PRO A 91 7.80 12.66 22.21
CA PRO A 91 6.52 13.02 22.80
C PRO A 91 5.87 14.22 22.10
N GLU A 92 6.67 15.01 21.37
CA GLU A 92 6.23 16.18 20.62
C GLU A 92 5.87 15.81 19.17
N CYS A 93 4.93 16.57 18.60
CA CYS A 93 4.58 16.48 17.19
C CYS A 93 5.70 17.05 16.31
N ALA A 94 5.94 16.43 15.16
CA ALA A 94 6.83 16.94 14.14
C ALA A 94 6.01 17.46 12.96
N ASN A 95 6.37 18.65 12.47
CA ASN A 95 5.79 19.20 11.25
C ASN A 95 6.72 18.93 10.07
N TYR A 96 6.15 18.46 8.97
CA TYR A 96 6.86 18.16 7.74
C TYR A 96 6.22 18.91 6.58
N SER A 97 7.03 19.55 5.76
CA SER A 97 6.61 20.01 4.43
C SER A 97 6.95 18.93 3.42
N THR A 98 6.00 18.47 2.62
CA THR A 98 6.27 17.44 1.61
C THR A 98 6.98 18.03 0.39
N SER A 99 7.92 17.29 -0.18
CA SER A 99 8.72 17.77 -1.31
C SER A 99 7.91 17.94 -2.59
N ASN A 100 6.89 17.11 -2.83
CA ASN A 100 6.19 17.08 -4.11
C ASN A 100 5.04 18.09 -4.26
N ASN A 101 4.42 18.54 -3.17
CA ASN A 101 3.30 19.49 -3.22
C ASN A 101 3.30 20.53 -2.09
N HIS A 102 4.39 20.64 -1.32
CA HIS A 102 4.55 21.61 -0.23
C HIS A 102 3.39 21.57 0.79
N LYS A 103 2.85 20.38 1.02
CA LYS A 103 1.79 20.15 2.00
C LYS A 103 2.43 20.05 3.37
N GLU A 104 1.98 20.90 4.29
CA GLU A 104 2.33 20.80 5.71
C GLU A 104 1.55 19.65 6.35
N VAL A 105 2.28 18.73 6.97
CA VAL A 105 1.72 17.57 7.68
C VAL A 105 2.28 17.51 9.08
N LEU A 106 1.37 17.55 10.05
CA LEU A 106 1.68 17.40 11.45
C LEU A 106 1.51 15.93 11.86
N ILE A 107 2.59 15.32 12.34
CA ILE A 107 2.59 13.95 12.85
C ILE A 107 2.83 13.98 14.35
N CYS A 108 1.86 13.47 15.11
CA CYS A 108 1.87 13.42 16.57
C CYS A 108 1.82 11.97 17.06
N HIS A 109 2.23 11.73 18.31
CA HIS A 109 2.07 10.43 18.99
C HIS A 109 2.64 9.24 18.21
N VAL A 110 3.83 9.42 17.61
CA VAL A 110 4.51 8.40 16.78
C VAL A 110 4.70 7.07 17.52
N ASN A 111 4.74 7.08 18.86
CA ASN A 111 4.87 5.88 19.70
C ASN A 111 3.68 4.91 19.57
N GLY A 112 2.47 5.42 19.29
CA GLY A 112 1.26 4.60 19.13
C GLY A 112 0.97 4.21 17.68
N MET A 113 1.82 4.61 16.73
CA MET A 113 1.63 4.36 15.31
C MET A 113 2.43 3.15 14.84
N ASP A 114 1.84 2.38 13.92
CA ASP A 114 2.52 1.28 13.26
C ASP A 114 3.50 1.82 12.20
N ARG A 115 4.74 1.31 12.22
CA ARG A 115 5.80 1.68 11.28
C ARG A 115 5.80 0.72 10.10
N CYS A 116 5.31 1.19 8.96
CA CYS A 116 5.22 0.41 7.73
C CYS A 116 6.38 0.71 6.79
N ALA A 117 6.78 -0.29 6.00
CA ALA A 117 7.74 -0.10 4.91
C ALA A 117 7.58 -1.18 3.85
N ALA A 118 7.81 -0.81 2.60
CA ALA A 118 7.79 -1.72 1.45
C ALA A 118 8.90 -1.34 0.47
N ASN A 119 9.38 -2.32 -0.30
CA ASN A 119 10.46 -2.09 -1.25
C ASN A 119 9.92 -1.38 -2.50
N ILE A 120 10.64 -0.36 -2.96
CA ILE A 120 10.28 0.39 -4.17
C ILE A 120 10.30 -0.52 -5.41
N SER A 121 11.12 -1.57 -5.40
CA SER A 121 11.19 -2.58 -6.46
C SER A 121 9.87 -3.34 -6.68
N ASP A 122 9.00 -3.36 -5.68
CA ASP A 122 7.73 -4.08 -5.74
C ASP A 122 6.66 -3.28 -6.52
N LEU A 123 6.99 -2.02 -6.88
CA LEU A 123 6.16 -1.15 -7.72
C LEU A 123 6.55 -1.31 -9.19
N PRO A 124 5.67 -1.87 -10.06
CA PRO A 124 6.00 -2.12 -11.47
C PRO A 124 6.46 -0.88 -12.24
N HIS A 125 5.89 0.29 -11.95
CA HIS A 125 6.25 1.56 -12.61
C HIS A 125 7.62 2.09 -12.19
N PHE A 126 8.22 1.53 -11.13
CA PHE A 126 9.50 1.97 -10.58
C PHE A 126 10.66 1.07 -10.99
N ILE A 127 10.39 -0.07 -11.64
CA ILE A 127 11.40 -1.03 -12.12
C ILE A 127 12.55 -0.35 -12.91
N PRO A 128 12.30 0.63 -13.80
CA PRO A 128 13.37 1.25 -14.59
C PRO A 128 14.31 2.15 -13.80
N PHE A 129 14.01 2.46 -12.54
CA PHE A 129 14.74 3.47 -11.75
C PHE A 129 15.49 2.85 -10.58
N SER A 130 16.58 3.52 -10.20
CA SER A 130 17.27 3.32 -8.92
C SER A 130 17.38 4.66 -8.21
N PHE A 131 16.99 4.70 -6.94
CA PHE A 131 16.95 5.94 -6.17
C PHE A 131 18.20 6.05 -5.31
N LEU A 132 18.90 7.18 -5.40
CA LEU A 132 20.11 7.46 -4.66
C LEU A 132 19.87 8.65 -3.74
N SER A 133 20.42 8.64 -2.55
CA SER A 133 20.56 9.84 -1.72
C SER A 133 21.71 10.72 -2.24
N THR A 134 21.84 11.92 -1.69
CA THR A 134 22.89 12.89 -2.06
C THR A 134 24.31 12.43 -1.74
N ASP A 135 24.49 11.51 -0.79
CA ASP A 135 25.75 10.82 -0.50
C ASP A 135 26.02 9.61 -1.41
N GLY A 136 25.12 9.32 -2.36
CA GLY A 136 25.20 8.19 -3.28
C GLY A 136 24.70 6.87 -2.72
N SER A 137 24.19 6.82 -1.47
CA SER A 137 23.63 5.60 -0.91
C SER A 137 22.33 5.19 -1.64
N LEU A 138 22.08 3.89 -1.75
CA LEU A 138 20.88 3.38 -2.42
C LEU A 138 19.66 3.47 -1.49
N VAL A 139 18.61 4.14 -1.95
CA VAL A 139 17.30 4.17 -1.31
C VAL A 139 16.39 3.14 -1.96
N SER A 140 16.08 2.05 -1.25
CA SER A 140 15.33 0.92 -1.81
C SER A 140 13.92 0.76 -1.26
N GLN A 141 13.51 1.58 -0.29
CA GLN A 141 12.24 1.43 0.44
C GLN A 141 11.52 2.76 0.58
N PHE A 142 10.20 2.70 0.54
CA PHE A 142 9.38 3.70 1.18
C PHE A 142 8.94 3.23 2.56
N ALA A 143 8.76 4.17 3.47
CA ALA A 143 8.20 3.92 4.79
C ALA A 143 7.10 4.93 5.10
N TRP A 144 6.12 4.54 5.92
CA TRP A 144 5.02 5.41 6.35
C TRP A 144 4.57 5.02 7.75
N LEU A 145 3.75 5.88 8.36
CA LEU A 145 3.15 5.63 9.67
C LEU A 145 1.66 5.37 9.48
N CYS A 146 1.19 4.29 10.10
CA CYS A 146 -0.24 3.99 10.20
C CYS A 146 -0.78 4.45 11.56
N PRO A 147 -1.90 5.19 11.61
CA PRO A 147 -2.52 5.61 12.85
C PRO A 147 -2.82 4.44 13.79
N GLU A 148 -2.87 4.73 15.10
CA GLU A 148 -3.23 3.75 16.12
C GLU A 148 -4.58 3.07 15.79
N GLY A 149 -4.62 1.74 15.93
CA GLY A 149 -5.81 0.93 15.59
C GLY A 149 -5.92 0.53 14.11
N THR A 150 -4.94 0.92 13.27
CA THR A 150 -4.79 0.44 11.89
C THR A 150 -3.49 -0.35 11.75
N PHE A 151 -3.33 -1.11 10.66
CA PHE A 151 -2.14 -1.91 10.37
C PHE A 151 -1.66 -1.74 8.93
N CYS A 152 -0.41 -2.14 8.66
CA CYS A 152 0.18 -2.09 7.32
C CYS A 152 -0.49 -3.09 6.37
N CYS A 153 -1.13 -2.60 5.30
CA CYS A 153 -1.73 -3.45 4.26
C CYS A 153 -1.30 -2.99 2.87
N GLY A 154 -0.32 -3.68 2.28
CA GLY A 154 0.25 -3.26 0.99
C GLY A 154 0.91 -1.89 1.11
N TRP A 155 0.34 -0.89 0.44
CA TRP A 155 0.82 0.51 0.42
C TRP A 155 -0.09 1.47 1.20
N GLU A 156 -0.93 0.94 2.08
CA GLU A 156 -1.95 1.69 2.82
C GLU A 156 -2.00 1.27 4.30
N CYS A 157 -2.92 1.91 5.03
CA CYS A 157 -3.29 1.55 6.39
C CYS A 157 -4.72 0.98 6.39
N CYS A 158 -4.89 -0.22 6.94
CA CYS A 158 -6.19 -0.90 7.01
C CYS A 158 -6.72 -0.95 8.44
N ASP A 159 -8.04 -0.84 8.59
CA ASP A 159 -8.72 -0.97 9.88
C ASP A 159 -8.76 -2.45 10.32
N VAL A 160 -8.36 -2.73 11.57
CA VAL A 160 -8.39 -4.09 12.15
C VAL A 160 -9.81 -4.68 12.19
N GLU A 161 -10.83 -3.85 12.40
CA GLU A 161 -12.22 -4.29 12.57
C GLU A 161 -12.85 -4.90 11.31
N LYS A 162 -12.27 -4.69 10.12
CA LYS A 162 -12.86 -5.16 8.86
C LYS A 162 -12.47 -6.59 8.52
N GLU A 163 -11.29 -7.05 8.91
CA GLU A 163 -10.85 -8.41 8.57
C GLU A 163 -11.50 -9.49 9.42
N SER A 164 -11.79 -9.22 10.71
CA SER A 164 -12.43 -10.23 11.57
C SER A 164 -13.83 -10.61 11.07
N ARG A 165 -14.58 -9.64 10.52
CA ARG A 165 -15.95 -9.86 10.04
C ARG A 165 -16.02 -10.81 8.86
N PHE A 166 -15.00 -10.85 7.99
CA PHE A 166 -15.01 -11.81 6.89
C PHE A 166 -14.86 -13.25 7.41
N GLY A 167 -13.96 -13.47 8.37
CA GLY A 167 -13.80 -14.78 9.02
C GLY A 167 -15.09 -15.29 9.66
N ASP A 168 -15.79 -14.41 10.38
CA ASP A 168 -17.06 -14.74 11.04
C ASP A 168 -18.16 -15.11 10.03
N ILE A 169 -18.25 -14.38 8.91
CA ILE A 169 -19.22 -14.67 7.84
C ILE A 169 -18.93 -16.03 7.20
N PHE A 170 -17.67 -16.31 6.86
CA PHE A 170 -17.30 -17.60 6.27
C PHE A 170 -17.58 -18.76 7.23
N ALA A 171 -17.27 -18.61 8.52
CA ALA A 171 -17.57 -19.61 9.54
C ALA A 171 -19.08 -19.85 9.66
N ALA A 172 -19.89 -18.79 9.70
CA ALA A 172 -21.35 -18.90 9.78
C ALA A 172 -21.96 -19.60 8.55
N VAL A 173 -21.48 -19.26 7.35
CA VAL A 173 -21.90 -19.92 6.10
C VAL A 173 -21.51 -21.40 6.11
N PHE A 174 -20.30 -21.73 6.54
CA PHE A 174 -19.83 -23.11 6.62
C PHE A 174 -20.67 -23.94 7.61
N VAL A 175 -20.94 -23.41 8.81
CA VAL A 175 -21.79 -24.07 9.82
C VAL A 175 -23.21 -24.27 9.31
N SER A 176 -23.76 -23.29 8.58
CA SER A 176 -25.09 -23.39 7.96
C SER A 176 -25.13 -24.53 6.93
N ILE A 177 -24.15 -24.60 6.03
CA ILE A 177 -24.04 -25.67 5.03
C ILE A 177 -23.91 -27.05 5.70
N CYS A 178 -23.05 -27.18 6.72
CA CYS A 178 -22.90 -28.44 7.46
C CYS A 178 -24.22 -28.86 8.13
N SER A 179 -24.96 -27.91 8.71
CA SER A 179 -26.26 -28.16 9.34
C SER A 179 -27.29 -28.66 8.33
N VAL A 180 -27.35 -28.06 7.14
CA VAL A 180 -28.24 -28.50 6.05
C VAL A 180 -27.89 -29.91 5.57
N ILE A 181 -26.59 -30.21 5.39
CA ILE A 181 -26.13 -31.55 4.99
C ILE A 181 -26.55 -32.60 6.03
N LEU A 182 -26.34 -32.32 7.32
CA LEU A 182 -26.72 -33.23 8.41
C LEU A 182 -28.24 -33.45 8.45
N LEU A 183 -29.04 -32.41 8.22
CA LEU A 183 -30.50 -32.53 8.11
C LEU A 183 -30.92 -33.43 6.93
N ILE A 184 -30.31 -33.26 5.76
CA ILE A 184 -30.58 -34.11 4.58
C ILE A 184 -30.21 -35.57 4.87
N LEU A 185 -29.05 -35.82 5.47
CA LEU A 185 -28.62 -37.17 5.87
C LEU A 185 -29.56 -37.78 6.93
N GLY A 186 -30.09 -36.98 7.85
CA GLY A 186 -31.07 -37.41 8.84
C GLY A 186 -32.41 -37.80 8.20
N LEU A 187 -32.93 -36.94 7.31
CA LEU A 187 -34.20 -37.17 6.61
C LEU A 187 -34.12 -38.39 5.69
N THR A 188 -33.02 -38.58 4.97
CA THR A 188 -32.82 -39.75 4.12
C THR A 188 -32.77 -41.06 4.92
N LYS A 189 -32.07 -41.07 6.07
CA LYS A 189 -32.09 -42.24 6.98
C LYS A 189 -33.49 -42.53 7.55
N LEU A 190 -34.23 -41.50 7.96
CA LEU A 190 -35.61 -41.66 8.44
C LEU A 190 -36.52 -42.22 7.34
N TRP A 191 -36.41 -41.69 6.13
CA TRP A 191 -37.16 -42.15 4.97
C TRP A 191 -36.88 -43.62 4.65
N GLN A 192 -35.60 -44.04 4.66
CA GLN A 192 -35.21 -45.45 4.50
C GLN A 192 -35.78 -46.36 5.58
N ARG A 193 -35.86 -45.88 6.83
CA ARG A 193 -36.46 -46.65 7.93
C ARG A 193 -37.97 -46.78 7.77
N TYR A 194 -38.65 -45.68 7.42
CA TYR A 194 -40.08 -45.67 7.13
C TYR A 194 -40.43 -46.64 6.00
N HIS A 195 -39.68 -46.61 4.89
CA HIS A 195 -39.90 -47.51 3.76
C HIS A 195 -39.71 -48.98 4.13
N ARG A 196 -38.72 -49.31 4.98
CA ARG A 196 -38.52 -50.68 5.48
C ARG A 196 -39.67 -51.18 6.35
N LEU A 197 -40.24 -50.33 7.21
CA LEU A 197 -41.39 -50.70 8.02
C LEU A 197 -42.63 -50.94 7.14
N ARG A 198 -42.86 -50.04 6.17
CA ARG A 198 -43.98 -50.15 5.24
C ARG A 198 -43.93 -51.37 4.33
N SER A 199 -42.76 -51.92 4.02
CA SER A 199 -42.65 -53.13 3.20
C SER A 199 -42.97 -54.44 3.95
N HIS A 200 -43.16 -54.39 5.27
CA HIS A 200 -43.49 -55.55 6.10
C HIS A 200 -44.98 -55.64 6.48
N ASP A 201 -45.76 -54.62 6.15
CA ASP A 201 -47.23 -54.61 6.25
C ASP A 201 -47.86 -54.93 4.88
#